data_AF-A0A2N1KQA5-F1
#
_entry.id   AF-A0A2N1KQA5-F1
#
_cell.length_a   1.000
_cell.length_b   1.000
_cell.length_c   1.000
_cell.angle_alpha   90.00
_cell.angle_beta   90.00
_cell.angle_gamma   90.00
#
_symmetry.space_group_name_H-M   'P 1'
#
loop_
_entity.id
_entity.type
_entity.pdbx_description
1 polymer ?
#
loop_
_entity_poly.entity_id
_entity_poly.type
_entity_poly.pdbx_seq_one_letter_code
_entity_poly.pdbx_strand_id
1 'polypeptide(L)'
;MIETKKGRPNTSSINFSTNLSISRPADLSSLTTMSSAEYIALEKELKDRGFYSDPTKWDSSWMNFNQNRPLSDALEWMFRVDRGTATVSQRDSALSALAGINNQGQIRKLLLQNAISQQYNLSLSGGGPNSTYYLSTNYSKDIPVFRSNQSESYFVTANLGNQFFQNRLRLNTSLNYNISNSINNSAAINAITTSNLGLRPYELLEDAQGNHIQRYYVYRQDVAQAFEKKGYLPYGYNPIDELNYSKYTTQENRLRFGADLTGKLTDWLDLTVAGQWQRNLVNGVSLDELQSYNMRNRLNYATSISPTTGSIVYGIPFGGR
;
A
#
# COMPACT_ATOMS: atom_id res chain seq x y z
N MET A 1 29.29 11.88 5.06
CA MET A 1 29.54 13.31 4.78
C MET A 1 28.49 13.74 3.77
N ILE A 2 27.58 14.66 4.11
CA ILE A 2 26.63 15.23 3.14
C ILE A 2 27.23 16.58 2.74
N GLU A 3 27.81 16.66 1.55
CA GLU A 3 28.27 17.94 1.02
C GLU A 3 27.09 18.68 0.41
N THR A 4 26.61 19.70 1.12
CA THR A 4 25.59 20.63 0.61
C THR A 4 26.19 21.47 -0.51
N LYS A 5 25.52 21.55 -1.66
CA LYS A 5 25.97 22.38 -2.79
C LYS A 5 26.06 23.84 -2.36
N LYS A 6 27.26 24.44 -2.49
CA LYS A 6 27.51 25.87 -2.25
C LYS A 6 27.54 26.63 -3.59
N GLY A 7 26.97 27.84 -3.62
CA GLY A 7 27.06 28.73 -4.77
C GLY A 7 28.50 29.17 -5.04
N ARG A 8 28.85 29.39 -6.31
CA ARG A 8 30.15 29.95 -6.69
C ARG A 8 30.16 31.46 -6.43
N PRO A 9 31.25 32.05 -5.90
CA PRO A 9 31.37 33.50 -5.80
C PRO A 9 31.29 34.17 -7.19
N ASN A 10 30.67 35.35 -7.24
CA ASN A 10 30.66 36.34 -8.33
C ASN A 10 29.79 36.07 -9.58
N THR A 11 29.06 34.96 -9.69
CA THR A 11 28.06 34.80 -10.77
C THR A 11 26.76 34.21 -10.24
N SER A 12 25.68 34.98 -10.40
CA SER A 12 24.33 34.48 -10.15
C SER A 12 23.95 33.50 -11.24
N SER A 13 23.57 32.28 -10.86
CA SER A 13 23.11 31.23 -11.76
C SER A 13 21.68 30.85 -11.41
N ILE A 14 20.80 30.83 -12.40
CA ILE A 14 19.49 30.19 -12.29
C ILE A 14 19.58 28.88 -13.06
N ASN A 15 19.22 27.78 -12.41
CA ASN A 15 19.14 26.47 -13.04
C ASN A 15 17.73 25.91 -12.86
N PHE A 16 17.12 25.56 -13.98
CA PHE A 16 15.87 24.83 -14.03
C PHE A 16 16.12 23.47 -14.66
N SER A 17 15.59 22.41 -14.07
CA SER A 17 15.64 21.06 -14.64
C SER A 17 14.34 20.31 -14.37
N THR A 18 13.96 19.48 -15.33
CA THR A 18 12.80 18.61 -15.25
C THR A 18 13.24 17.17 -15.50
N ASN A 19 12.60 16.23 -14.82
CA ASN A 19 12.81 14.81 -15.05
C ASN A 19 11.44 14.12 -15.11
N LEU A 20 11.23 13.33 -16.16
CA LEU A 20 10.05 12.49 -16.33
C LEU A 20 10.52 11.07 -16.58
N SER A 21 10.11 10.16 -15.70
CA SER A 21 10.35 8.72 -15.85
C SER A 21 9.01 8.01 -15.93
N ILE A 22 8.86 7.14 -16.93
CA ILE A 22 7.69 6.30 -17.12
C ILE A 22 8.17 4.87 -17.21
N SER A 23 7.67 4.01 -16.33
CA SER A 23 7.96 2.59 -16.30
C SER A 23 6.67 1.79 -16.39
N ARG A 24 6.69 0.71 -17.17
CA ARG A 24 5.58 -0.23 -17.22
C ARG A 24 5.62 -1.13 -15.98
N PRO A 25 4.47 -1.60 -15.47
CA PRO A 25 4.49 -2.61 -14.42
C PRO A 25 5.27 -3.84 -14.91
N ALA A 26 5.96 -4.52 -14.00
CA ALA A 26 6.73 -5.72 -14.33
C ALA A 26 5.83 -6.79 -14.98
N ASP A 27 6.42 -7.61 -15.83
CA ASP A 27 5.71 -8.78 -16.33
C ASP A 27 5.67 -9.86 -15.27
N LEU A 28 4.46 -10.19 -14.81
CA LEU A 28 4.24 -11.19 -13.80
C LEU A 28 4.58 -12.60 -14.32
N SER A 29 4.63 -12.80 -15.64
CA SER A 29 5.09 -14.05 -16.26
C SER A 29 6.57 -14.35 -15.97
N SER A 30 7.37 -13.33 -15.65
CA SER A 30 8.79 -13.48 -15.31
C SER A 30 9.03 -13.91 -13.85
N LEU A 31 7.98 -13.92 -13.02
CA LEU A 31 8.07 -14.38 -11.65
C LEU A 31 8.09 -15.91 -11.60
N THR A 32 9.00 -16.47 -10.81
CA THR A 32 9.04 -17.91 -10.52
C THR A 32 7.97 -18.25 -9.49
N THR A 33 6.72 -18.37 -9.95
CA THR A 33 5.57 -18.77 -9.13
C THR A 33 5.01 -20.09 -9.63
N MET A 34 4.40 -20.87 -8.74
CA MET A 34 3.64 -22.06 -9.13
C MET A 34 2.54 -21.69 -10.13
N SER A 35 2.44 -22.45 -11.21
CA SER A 35 1.25 -22.48 -12.05
C SER A 35 0.03 -22.93 -11.25
N SER A 36 -1.17 -22.69 -11.80
CA SER A 36 -2.42 -23.18 -11.21
C SER A 36 -2.42 -24.69 -11.03
N ALA A 37 -1.87 -25.44 -11.98
CA ALA A 37 -1.74 -26.90 -11.89
C ALA A 37 -0.83 -27.33 -10.73
N GLU A 38 0.35 -26.71 -10.59
CA GLU A 38 1.29 -27.00 -9.50
C GLU A 38 0.73 -26.60 -8.14
N TYR A 39 0.04 -25.46 -8.06
CA TYR A 39 -0.60 -25.01 -6.82
C TYR A 39 -1.72 -25.97 -6.39
N ILE A 40 -2.57 -26.42 -7.32
CA ILE A 40 -3.61 -27.42 -7.05
C ILE A 40 -2.99 -28.76 -6.61
N ALA A 41 -1.88 -29.16 -7.22
CA ALA A 41 -1.16 -30.37 -6.83
C ALA A 41 -0.63 -30.26 -5.39
N LEU A 42 -0.08 -29.10 -5.01
CA LEU A 42 0.33 -28.81 -3.64
C LEU A 42 -0.86 -28.86 -2.67
N GLU A 43 -1.99 -28.23 -3.00
CA GLU A 43 -3.19 -28.27 -2.17
C GLU A 43 -3.71 -29.70 -1.95
N LYS A 44 -3.67 -30.52 -3.00
CA LYS A 44 -4.01 -31.95 -2.92
C LYS A 44 -3.05 -32.68 -1.98
N GLU A 45 -1.74 -32.48 -2.13
CA GLU A 45 -0.74 -33.11 -1.27
C GLU A 45 -0.92 -32.71 0.21
N LEU A 46 -1.16 -31.43 0.47
CA LEU A 46 -1.40 -30.91 1.81
C LEU A 46 -2.69 -31.50 2.41
N LYS A 47 -3.75 -31.62 1.62
CA LYS A 47 -5.00 -32.29 2.03
C LYS A 47 -4.74 -33.76 2.37
N ASP A 48 -4.06 -34.49 1.50
CA ASP A 48 -3.78 -35.92 1.67
C ASP A 48 -2.89 -36.20 2.90
N ARG A 49 -2.01 -35.25 3.25
CA ARG A 49 -1.20 -35.27 4.49
C ARG A 49 -1.95 -34.78 5.74
N GLY A 50 -3.21 -34.37 5.62
CA GLY A 50 -4.05 -33.96 6.74
C GLY A 50 -3.86 -32.50 7.23
N PHE A 51 -3.21 -31.63 6.45
CA PHE A 51 -3.07 -30.21 6.79
C PHE A 51 -4.37 -29.41 6.64
N TYR A 52 -5.32 -29.93 5.87
CA TYR A 52 -6.65 -29.35 5.71
C TYR A 52 -7.72 -30.27 6.28
N SER A 53 -8.60 -29.70 7.10
CA SER A 53 -9.82 -30.33 7.58
C SER A 53 -11.04 -29.79 6.82
N ASP A 54 -12.05 -30.63 6.66
CA ASP A 54 -13.31 -30.21 6.05
C ASP A 54 -14.06 -29.24 6.97
N PRO A 55 -14.24 -27.95 6.60
CA PRO A 55 -14.90 -26.96 7.45
C PRO A 55 -16.41 -27.22 7.60
N THR A 56 -17.00 -28.18 6.88
CA THR A 56 -18.40 -28.57 7.09
C THR A 56 -18.58 -29.52 8.26
N LYS A 57 -17.51 -30.18 8.70
CA LYS A 57 -17.51 -31.09 9.85
C LYS A 57 -17.29 -30.26 11.12
N TRP A 58 -18.38 -29.73 11.63
CA TRP A 58 -18.45 -28.96 12.88
C TRP A 58 -18.12 -29.85 14.09
N ASP A 59 -16.97 -29.64 14.76
CA ASP A 59 -16.70 -30.18 16.10
C ASP A 59 -16.52 -29.02 17.10
N SER A 60 -17.55 -28.85 17.92
CA SER A 60 -17.75 -27.73 18.85
C SER A 60 -16.88 -27.76 20.12
N SER A 61 -15.81 -28.55 20.17
CA SER A 61 -15.28 -28.92 21.49
C SER A 61 -14.17 -28.02 22.07
N TRP A 62 -13.39 -27.25 21.29
CA TRP A 62 -12.21 -26.57 21.89
C TRP A 62 -11.77 -25.20 21.33
N MET A 63 -12.44 -24.63 20.32
CA MET A 63 -12.01 -23.33 19.74
C MET A 63 -13.20 -22.38 19.49
N ASN A 64 -13.27 -21.32 20.30
CA ASN A 64 -14.38 -20.37 20.39
C ASN A 64 -14.51 -19.34 19.24
N PHE A 65 -13.69 -19.40 18.19
CA PHE A 65 -13.75 -18.41 17.10
C PHE A 65 -13.59 -19.06 15.72
N ASN A 66 -14.71 -19.13 14.99
CA ASN A 66 -14.88 -19.38 13.55
C ASN A 66 -14.02 -20.51 12.92
N GLN A 67 -14.56 -21.72 12.92
CA GLN A 67 -14.00 -22.92 12.26
C GLN A 67 -14.51 -23.09 10.80
N ASN A 68 -15.40 -22.22 10.31
CA ASN A 68 -16.06 -22.31 9.00
C ASN A 68 -15.39 -21.44 7.94
N ARG A 69 -14.06 -21.31 7.99
CA ARG A 69 -13.33 -20.56 6.97
C ARG A 69 -13.54 -21.22 5.60
N PRO A 70 -13.82 -20.43 4.56
CA PRO A 70 -13.94 -20.96 3.21
C PRO A 70 -12.62 -21.59 2.80
N LEU A 71 -12.73 -22.75 2.17
CA LEU A 71 -11.61 -23.39 1.50
C LEU A 71 -11.40 -22.75 0.14
N SER A 72 -10.26 -23.03 -0.45
CA SER A 72 -10.05 -22.77 -1.87
C SER A 72 -11.01 -23.60 -2.73
N ASP A 73 -11.30 -23.13 -3.95
CA ASP A 73 -12.20 -23.85 -4.85
C ASP A 73 -11.72 -25.28 -5.13
N ALA A 74 -10.41 -25.48 -5.28
CA ALA A 74 -9.81 -26.79 -5.49
C ALA A 74 -10.04 -27.72 -4.28
N LEU A 75 -9.76 -27.24 -3.06
CA LEU A 75 -9.99 -28.00 -1.84
C LEU A 75 -11.48 -28.31 -1.63
N GLU A 76 -12.37 -27.36 -1.91
CA GLU A 76 -13.82 -27.58 -1.80
C GLU A 76 -14.29 -28.68 -2.76
N TRP A 77 -13.81 -28.73 -4.01
CA TRP A 77 -14.10 -29.84 -4.92
C TRP A 77 -13.57 -31.19 -4.41
N MET A 78 -12.40 -31.21 -3.77
CA MET A 78 -11.85 -32.43 -3.17
C MET A 78 -12.70 -32.91 -2.00
N PHE A 79 -13.10 -32.03 -1.09
CA PHE A 79 -13.95 -32.40 0.05
C PHE A 79 -15.38 -32.73 -0.36
N ARG A 80 -15.93 -32.17 -1.45
CA ARG A 80 -17.24 -32.58 -1.99
C ARG A 80 -17.28 -34.07 -2.35
N VAL A 81 -16.19 -34.62 -2.86
CA VAL A 81 -16.08 -36.07 -3.10
C VAL A 81 -16.04 -36.83 -1.78
N ASP A 82 -15.27 -36.39 -0.80
CA ASP A 82 -15.21 -37.00 0.54
C ASP A 82 -16.57 -36.98 1.26
N ARG A 83 -17.40 -35.96 0.99
CA ARG A 83 -18.77 -35.82 1.49
C ARG A 83 -19.79 -36.61 0.68
N GLY A 84 -19.42 -37.19 -0.46
CA GLY A 84 -20.34 -37.86 -1.39
C GLY A 84 -21.30 -36.93 -2.15
N THR A 85 -21.06 -35.62 -2.14
CA THR A 85 -21.89 -34.62 -2.86
C THR A 85 -21.39 -34.31 -4.27
N ALA A 86 -20.22 -34.85 -4.65
CA ALA A 86 -19.70 -34.85 -6.01
C ALA A 86 -19.03 -36.20 -6.31
N THR A 87 -18.98 -36.56 -7.59
CA THR A 87 -18.22 -37.72 -8.08
C THR A 87 -16.75 -37.35 -8.31
N VAL A 88 -15.88 -38.37 -8.33
CA VAL A 88 -14.47 -38.22 -8.70
C VAL A 88 -14.31 -37.54 -10.06
N SER A 89 -15.12 -37.94 -11.05
CA SER A 89 -15.10 -37.34 -12.40
C SER A 89 -15.47 -35.85 -12.40
N GLN A 90 -16.47 -35.45 -11.61
CA GLN A 90 -16.84 -34.03 -11.47
C GLN A 90 -15.72 -33.20 -10.83
N ARG A 91 -15.09 -33.72 -9.76
CA ARG A 91 -13.92 -33.07 -9.15
C ARG A 91 -12.79 -32.93 -10.16
N ASP A 92 -12.41 -34.01 -10.85
CA ASP A 92 -11.26 -33.99 -11.75
C ASP A 92 -11.48 -33.04 -12.93
N SER A 93 -12.72 -32.97 -13.46
CA SER A 93 -13.12 -31.97 -14.45
C SER A 93 -12.97 -30.54 -13.93
N ALA A 94 -13.46 -30.26 -12.72
CA ALA A 94 -13.35 -28.93 -12.12
C ALA A 94 -11.89 -28.53 -11.82
N LEU A 95 -11.08 -29.45 -11.28
CA LEU A 95 -9.66 -29.21 -11.04
C LEU A 95 -8.90 -28.98 -12.35
N SER A 96 -9.23 -29.71 -13.42
CA SER A 96 -8.65 -29.48 -14.75
C SER A 96 -9.02 -28.11 -15.31
N ALA A 97 -10.26 -27.65 -15.09
CA ALA A 97 -10.67 -26.31 -15.50
C ALA A 97 -9.90 -25.22 -14.73
N LEU A 98 -9.77 -25.36 -13.40
CA LEU A 98 -8.99 -24.44 -12.56
C LEU A 98 -7.51 -24.43 -12.95
N ALA A 99 -6.93 -25.59 -13.25
CA ALA A 99 -5.53 -25.73 -13.64
C ALA A 99 -5.20 -24.97 -14.95
N GLY A 100 -6.19 -24.74 -15.82
CA GLY A 100 -6.04 -23.96 -17.05
C GLY A 100 -6.14 -22.44 -16.87
N ILE A 101 -6.48 -21.94 -15.67
CA ILE A 101 -6.64 -20.51 -15.41
C ILE A 101 -5.28 -19.87 -15.07
N ASN A 102 -5.07 -18.63 -15.52
CA ASN A 102 -3.96 -17.79 -15.08
C ASN A 102 -4.46 -16.36 -14.80
N ASN A 103 -4.34 -15.91 -13.56
CA ASN A 103 -4.82 -14.60 -13.13
C ASN A 103 -3.82 -13.43 -13.32
N GLN A 104 -2.57 -13.71 -13.69
CA GLN A 104 -1.51 -12.69 -13.82
C GLN A 104 -1.90 -11.59 -14.81
N GLY A 105 -2.56 -11.95 -15.91
CA GLY A 105 -3.06 -10.99 -16.90
C GLY A 105 -4.08 -10.02 -16.30
N GLN A 106 -5.02 -10.52 -15.51
CA GLN A 106 -6.03 -9.69 -14.84
C GLN A 106 -5.41 -8.85 -13.72
N ILE A 107 -4.51 -9.41 -12.89
CA ILE A 107 -3.79 -8.65 -11.85
C ILE A 107 -3.06 -7.46 -12.49
N ARG A 108 -2.29 -7.72 -13.54
CA ARG A 108 -1.55 -6.68 -14.25
C ARG A 108 -2.47 -5.61 -14.84
N LYS A 109 -3.61 -6.02 -15.42
CA LYS A 109 -4.55 -5.10 -16.07
C LYS A 109 -5.39 -4.30 -15.09
N LEU A 110 -5.79 -4.89 -13.96
CA LEU A 110 -6.86 -4.36 -13.10
C LEU A 110 -6.32 -3.76 -11.79
N LEU A 111 -5.17 -4.24 -11.29
CA LEU A 111 -4.58 -3.80 -10.02
C LEU A 111 -3.28 -2.99 -10.20
N LEU A 112 -2.61 -3.14 -11.35
CA LEU A 112 -1.37 -2.42 -11.63
C LEU A 112 -1.58 -1.27 -12.64
N GLN A 113 -0.67 -0.32 -12.62
CA GLN A 113 -0.61 0.84 -13.51
C GLN A 113 0.84 1.14 -13.90
N ASN A 114 1.04 2.01 -14.88
CA ASN A 114 2.38 2.51 -15.20
C ASN A 114 2.89 3.36 -14.04
N ALA A 115 4.13 3.12 -13.63
CA ALA A 115 4.81 4.00 -12.70
C ALA A 115 5.26 5.27 -13.41
N ILE A 116 4.90 6.43 -12.86
CA ILE A 116 5.22 7.74 -13.42
C ILE A 116 5.85 8.59 -12.33
N SER A 117 7.10 9.02 -12.53
CA SER A 117 7.81 9.92 -11.63
C SER A 117 8.11 11.22 -12.37
N GLN A 118 7.65 12.33 -11.80
CA GLN A 118 7.83 13.68 -12.32
C GLN A 118 8.56 14.51 -11.27
N GLN A 119 9.62 15.20 -11.67
CA GLN A 119 10.39 16.07 -10.78
C GLN A 119 10.71 17.38 -11.47
N TYR A 120 10.46 18.49 -10.78
CA TYR A 120 10.76 19.83 -11.23
C TYR A 120 11.67 20.49 -10.20
N ASN A 121 12.84 20.93 -10.64
CA ASN A 121 13.85 21.54 -9.79
C ASN A 121 14.13 22.94 -10.30
N LEU A 122 13.99 23.94 -9.45
CA LEU A 122 14.43 25.30 -9.69
C LEU A 122 15.44 25.67 -8.61
N SER A 123 16.59 26.19 -9.01
CA SER A 123 17.59 26.68 -8.07
C SER A 123 18.20 27.98 -8.54
N LEU A 124 18.43 28.87 -7.57
CA LEU A 124 19.09 30.14 -7.71
C LEU A 124 20.28 30.11 -6.76
N SER A 125 21.47 30.34 -7.30
CA SER A 125 22.69 30.42 -6.50
C SER A 125 23.53 31.59 -6.95
N GLY A 126 24.33 32.13 -6.05
CA GLY A 126 25.23 33.23 -6.36
C GLY A 126 25.93 33.73 -5.11
N GLY A 127 26.60 34.85 -5.26
CA GLY A 127 27.29 35.49 -4.16
C GLY A 127 28.19 36.62 -4.62
N GLY A 128 28.50 37.52 -3.70
CA GLY A 128 29.54 38.53 -3.84
C GLY A 128 30.82 38.13 -3.08
N PRO A 129 31.76 39.07 -2.89
CA PRO A 129 33.04 38.81 -2.23
C PRO A 129 32.91 38.26 -0.80
N ASN A 130 31.89 38.70 -0.07
CA ASN A 130 31.73 38.41 1.37
C ASN A 130 30.44 37.63 1.69
N SER A 131 29.64 37.24 0.70
CA SER A 131 28.37 36.54 0.95
C SER A 131 28.00 35.62 -0.21
N THR A 132 27.45 34.45 0.09
CA THR A 132 26.93 33.48 -0.86
C THR A 132 25.53 33.06 -0.47
N TYR A 133 24.67 32.83 -1.45
CA TYR A 133 23.33 32.35 -1.24
C TYR A 133 23.01 31.19 -2.19
N TYR A 134 22.17 30.27 -1.72
CA TYR A 134 21.60 29.19 -2.49
C TYR A 134 20.15 29.02 -2.07
N LEU A 135 19.22 29.11 -3.02
CA LEU A 135 17.81 28.82 -2.84
C LEU A 135 17.41 27.78 -3.87
N SER A 136 16.77 26.70 -3.45
CA SER A 136 16.20 25.73 -4.37
C SER A 136 14.82 25.30 -3.94
N THR A 137 13.95 25.10 -4.92
CA THR A 137 12.67 24.43 -4.76
C THR A 137 12.66 23.18 -5.64
N ASN A 138 12.08 22.12 -5.10
CA ASN A 138 11.84 20.88 -5.81
C ASN A 138 10.38 20.47 -5.59
N TYR A 139 9.72 20.07 -6.66
CA TYR A 139 8.44 19.38 -6.61
C TYR A 139 8.64 17.98 -7.19
N SER A 140 8.19 16.95 -6.48
CA SER A 140 8.14 15.59 -6.99
C SER A 140 6.71 15.06 -6.91
N LYS A 141 6.30 14.32 -7.94
CA LYS A 141 5.08 13.52 -7.94
C LYS A 141 5.40 12.13 -8.47
N ASP A 142 5.09 11.14 -7.65
CA ASP A 142 5.36 9.74 -7.88
C ASP A 142 4.04 8.96 -7.87
N ILE A 143 3.70 8.39 -9.01
CA ILE A 143 2.59 7.45 -9.19
C ILE A 143 3.25 6.08 -9.29
N PRO A 144 3.21 5.24 -8.23
CA PRO A 144 3.80 3.91 -8.26
C PRO A 144 2.96 2.90 -9.06
N VAL A 145 3.49 1.69 -9.23
CA VAL A 145 2.89 0.62 -10.03
C VAL A 145 1.57 0.08 -9.48
N PHE A 146 1.28 0.23 -8.19
CA PHE A 146 0.01 -0.18 -7.60
C PHE A 146 -1.04 0.91 -7.79
N ARG A 147 -2.21 0.53 -8.32
CA ARG A 147 -3.33 1.46 -8.51
C ARG A 147 -3.79 2.06 -7.18
N SER A 148 -4.36 3.25 -7.27
CA SER A 148 -4.82 4.07 -6.13
C SER A 148 -3.72 4.52 -5.16
N ASN A 149 -2.45 4.27 -5.48
CA ASN A 149 -1.31 4.82 -4.73
C ASN A 149 -0.72 6.01 -5.46
N GLN A 150 -0.29 7.01 -4.69
CA GLN A 150 0.47 8.16 -5.19
C GLN A 150 1.20 8.86 -4.04
N SER A 151 2.28 9.57 -4.37
CA SER A 151 2.97 10.44 -3.44
C SER A 151 3.39 11.73 -4.14
N GLU A 152 3.36 12.82 -3.40
CA GLU A 152 3.92 14.09 -3.85
C GLU A 152 4.70 14.75 -2.73
N SER A 153 5.75 15.49 -3.09
CA SER A 153 6.54 16.23 -2.13
C SER A 153 6.98 17.58 -2.69
N TYR A 154 7.04 18.57 -1.81
CA TYR A 154 7.64 19.86 -2.07
C TYR A 154 8.81 20.03 -1.12
N PHE A 155 9.94 20.45 -1.66
CA PHE A 155 11.17 20.63 -0.91
C PHE A 155 11.73 22.02 -1.17
N VAL A 156 12.06 22.74 -0.11
CA VAL A 156 12.70 24.05 -0.16
C VAL A 156 14.02 23.95 0.60
N THR A 157 15.11 24.35 -0.05
CA THR A 157 16.41 24.52 0.60
C THR A 157 16.86 25.96 0.46
N ALA A 158 17.24 26.58 1.57
CA ALA A 158 17.91 27.87 1.57
C ALA A 158 19.22 27.75 2.36
N ASN A 159 20.33 28.11 1.74
CA ASN A 159 21.63 28.20 2.41
C ASN A 159 22.18 29.61 2.23
N LEU A 160 22.70 30.18 3.31
CA LEU A 160 23.37 31.48 3.30
C LEU A 160 24.74 31.32 3.95
N GLY A 161 25.76 31.89 3.33
CA GLY A 161 27.11 31.95 3.88
C GLY A 161 27.56 33.39 3.88
N ASN A 162 28.03 33.90 5.03
CA ASN A 162 28.50 35.26 5.18
C ASN A 162 29.89 35.26 5.80
N GLN A 163 30.77 36.11 5.26
CA GLN A 163 32.11 36.34 5.74
C GLN A 163 32.20 37.77 6.28
N PHE A 164 32.65 37.91 7.52
CA PHE A 164 32.83 39.18 8.20
C PHE A 164 34.31 39.39 8.54
N PHE A 165 34.68 40.66 8.77
CA PHE A 165 36.03 41.04 9.22
C PHE A 165 37.15 40.47 8.36
N GLN A 166 37.08 40.64 7.03
CA GLN A 166 38.07 40.10 6.07
C GLN A 166 38.24 38.57 6.21
N ASN A 167 37.13 37.84 6.29
CA ASN A 167 37.10 36.38 6.41
C ASN A 167 37.69 35.82 7.72
N ARG A 168 37.76 36.64 8.79
CA ARG A 168 38.08 36.18 10.14
C ARG A 168 36.89 35.55 10.85
N LEU A 169 35.68 35.83 10.41
CA LEU A 169 34.46 35.22 10.95
C LEU A 169 33.56 34.78 9.79
N ARG A 170 33.15 33.52 9.76
CA ARG A 170 32.25 32.97 8.76
C ARG A 170 31.03 32.37 9.43
N LEU A 171 29.85 32.86 9.07
CA LEU A 171 28.56 32.32 9.49
C LEU A 171 27.90 31.63 8.31
N ASN A 172 27.57 30.35 8.43
CA ASN A 172 26.69 29.68 7.48
C ASN A 172 25.39 29.30 8.17
N THR A 173 24.28 29.46 7.45
CA THR A 173 22.96 28.99 7.87
C THR A 173 22.35 28.15 6.76
N SER A 174 21.56 27.15 7.16
CA SER A 174 20.85 26.24 6.27
C SER A 174 19.43 26.03 6.77
N LEU A 175 18.49 26.00 5.84
CA LEU A 175 17.08 25.75 6.06
C LEU A 175 16.63 24.72 5.04
N ASN A 176 16.04 23.64 5.51
CA ASN A 176 15.45 22.59 4.68
C ASN A 176 14.02 22.40 5.16
N TYR A 177 13.06 22.59 4.26
CA TYR A 177 11.65 22.36 4.53
C TYR A 177 11.09 21.38 3.51
N ASN A 178 10.50 20.29 3.99
CA ASN A 178 9.85 19.29 3.18
C ASN A 178 8.40 19.15 3.64
N ILE A 179 7.47 19.22 2.70
CA ILE A 179 6.09 18.81 2.91
C ILE A 179 5.80 17.69 1.92
N SER A 180 5.30 16.56 2.41
CA SER A 180 4.91 15.44 1.56
C SER A 180 3.54 14.94 1.92
N ASN A 181 2.82 14.50 0.89
CA ASN A 181 1.52 13.87 1.01
C ASN A 181 1.58 12.55 0.23
N SER A 182 1.24 11.44 0.88
CA SER A 182 1.15 10.13 0.24
C SER A 182 -0.23 9.53 0.48
N ILE A 183 -0.77 8.92 -0.56
CA ILE A 183 -1.99 8.14 -0.53
C ILE A 183 -1.60 6.70 -0.85
N ASN A 184 -1.99 5.79 0.02
CA ASN A 184 -1.76 4.36 -0.11
C ASN A 184 -3.08 3.60 0.01
N ASN A 185 -3.21 2.57 -0.80
CA ASN A 185 -4.25 1.57 -0.81
C ASN A 185 -3.55 0.21 -0.85
N SER A 186 -3.95 -0.70 0.04
CA SER A 186 -3.31 -2.01 0.19
C SER A 186 -3.97 -3.11 -0.65
N ALA A 187 -5.08 -2.85 -1.34
CA ALA A 187 -5.85 -3.88 -2.05
C ALA A 187 -5.03 -4.57 -3.14
N ALA A 188 -4.32 -3.80 -3.97
CA ALA A 188 -3.49 -4.35 -5.04
C ALA A 188 -2.34 -5.22 -4.50
N ILE A 189 -1.65 -4.77 -3.44
CA ILE A 189 -0.55 -5.53 -2.84
C ILE A 189 -1.04 -6.76 -2.07
N ASN A 190 -2.19 -6.66 -1.40
CA ASN A 190 -2.81 -7.76 -0.68
C ASN A 190 -3.22 -8.91 -1.60
N ALA A 191 -3.64 -8.58 -2.83
CA ALA A 191 -4.02 -9.56 -3.85
C ALA A 191 -2.85 -10.36 -4.42
N ILE A 192 -1.62 -9.83 -4.39
CA ILE A 192 -0.43 -10.47 -4.99
C ILE A 192 0.54 -11.07 -3.96
N THR A 193 0.30 -10.85 -2.68
CA THR A 193 1.11 -11.39 -1.59
C THR A 193 0.52 -12.70 -1.05
N THR A 194 1.25 -13.42 -0.21
CA THR A 194 0.80 -14.67 0.41
C THR A 194 -0.10 -14.46 1.63
N SER A 195 -0.81 -13.33 1.69
CA SER A 195 -1.74 -13.03 2.79
C SER A 195 -3.02 -13.84 2.65
N ASN A 196 -3.89 -13.82 3.66
CA ASN A 196 -5.21 -14.44 3.56
C ASN A 196 -6.09 -13.83 2.44
N LEU A 197 -5.79 -12.61 1.99
CA LEU A 197 -6.47 -11.94 0.86
C LEU A 197 -5.71 -12.11 -0.48
N GLY A 198 -4.62 -12.87 -0.46
CA GLY A 198 -3.80 -13.19 -1.62
C GLY A 198 -4.55 -14.08 -2.58
N LEU A 199 -4.46 -13.77 -3.87
CA LEU A 199 -5.07 -14.58 -4.91
C LEU A 199 -4.24 -15.83 -5.18
N ARG A 200 -4.93 -16.96 -5.29
CA ARG A 200 -4.34 -18.19 -5.83
C ARG A 200 -4.17 -18.06 -7.35
N PRO A 201 -3.24 -18.77 -8.00
CA PRO A 201 -2.98 -18.58 -9.45
C PRO A 201 -4.21 -18.77 -10.36
N TYR A 202 -5.18 -19.59 -9.95
CA TYR A 202 -6.44 -19.85 -10.66
C TYR A 202 -7.60 -18.91 -10.26
N GLU A 203 -7.35 -17.93 -9.40
CA GLU A 203 -8.38 -17.01 -8.91
C GLU A 203 -8.42 -15.71 -9.72
N LEU A 204 -9.45 -15.55 -10.54
CA LEU A 204 -9.69 -14.35 -11.36
C LEU A 204 -10.38 -13.22 -10.60
N LEU A 205 -10.10 -11.98 -10.96
CA LEU A 205 -10.72 -10.79 -10.37
C LEU A 205 -12.07 -10.45 -11.02
N GLU A 206 -12.19 -10.68 -12.33
CA GLU A 206 -13.39 -10.43 -13.14
C GLU A 206 -13.80 -11.71 -13.89
N ASP A 207 -15.11 -11.88 -14.08
CA ASP A 207 -15.66 -12.91 -14.96
C ASP A 207 -15.55 -12.51 -16.45
N ALA A 208 -16.03 -13.37 -17.35
CA ALA A 208 -15.97 -13.13 -18.80
C ALA A 208 -16.87 -11.94 -19.26
N GLN A 209 -17.82 -11.52 -18.43
CA GLN A 209 -18.73 -10.41 -18.67
C GLN A 209 -18.22 -9.10 -18.05
N GLY A 210 -17.11 -9.15 -17.29
CA GLY A 210 -16.52 -8.01 -16.60
C GLY A 210 -17.10 -7.75 -15.22
N ASN A 211 -17.90 -8.66 -14.65
CA ASN A 211 -18.37 -8.51 -13.28
C ASN A 211 -17.28 -8.91 -12.30
N HIS A 212 -17.15 -8.16 -11.21
CA HIS A 212 -16.19 -8.44 -10.14
C HIS A 212 -16.55 -9.74 -9.41
N ILE A 213 -15.61 -10.69 -9.39
CA ILE A 213 -15.77 -11.97 -8.68
C ILE A 213 -15.61 -11.71 -7.18
N GLN A 214 -16.69 -11.88 -6.43
CA GLN A 214 -16.70 -11.70 -4.97
C GLN A 214 -16.22 -12.97 -4.27
N ARG A 215 -15.15 -12.83 -3.46
CA ARG A 215 -14.60 -13.91 -2.65
C ARG A 215 -15.02 -13.76 -1.20
N TYR A 216 -15.26 -14.89 -0.55
CA TYR A 216 -15.55 -14.93 0.87
C TYR A 216 -14.31 -15.44 1.60
N TYR A 217 -13.96 -14.80 2.72
CA TYR A 217 -12.79 -15.17 3.54
C TYR A 217 -13.12 -15.43 5.02
N VAL A 218 -14.23 -14.88 5.50
CA VAL A 218 -14.67 -15.05 6.89
C VAL A 218 -15.57 -16.26 7.03
N TYR A 219 -16.53 -16.42 6.13
CA TYR A 219 -17.51 -17.50 6.15
C TYR A 219 -17.54 -18.21 4.80
N ARG A 220 -17.89 -19.50 4.78
CA ARG A 220 -18.31 -20.17 3.55
C ARG A 220 -19.44 -19.39 2.88
N GLN A 221 -19.48 -19.43 1.55
CA GLN A 221 -20.43 -18.65 0.74
C GLN A 221 -21.89 -18.87 1.15
N ASP A 222 -22.29 -20.11 1.43
CA ASP A 222 -23.65 -20.46 1.89
C ASP A 222 -24.00 -19.79 3.23
N VAL A 223 -23.06 -19.79 4.18
CA VAL A 223 -23.22 -19.14 5.49
C VAL A 223 -23.28 -17.62 5.34
N ALA A 224 -22.39 -17.04 4.54
CA ALA A 224 -22.37 -15.61 4.26
C ALA A 224 -23.69 -15.14 3.63
N GLN A 225 -24.15 -15.85 2.60
CA GLN A 225 -25.43 -15.55 1.94
C GLN A 225 -26.64 -15.74 2.88
N ALA A 226 -26.57 -16.66 3.83
CA ALA A 226 -27.61 -16.81 4.84
C ALA A 226 -27.68 -15.59 5.79
N PHE A 227 -26.54 -14.98 6.14
CA PHE A 227 -26.52 -13.72 6.88
C PHE A 227 -27.00 -12.53 6.03
N GLU A 228 -26.55 -12.44 4.78
CA GLU A 228 -26.98 -11.38 3.85
C GLU A 228 -28.50 -11.40 3.63
N LYS A 229 -29.12 -12.58 3.52
CA LYS A 229 -30.58 -12.73 3.44
C LYS A 229 -31.32 -12.24 4.69
N LYS A 230 -30.66 -12.21 5.85
CA LYS A 230 -31.19 -11.64 7.09
C LYS A 230 -30.99 -10.12 7.16
N GLY A 231 -30.37 -9.51 6.13
CA GLY A 231 -30.13 -8.08 5.97
C GLY A 231 -28.73 -7.60 6.36
N TYR A 232 -27.81 -8.50 6.73
CA TYR A 232 -26.42 -8.11 6.97
C TYR A 232 -25.78 -7.56 5.69
N LEU A 233 -24.77 -6.72 5.83
CA LEU A 233 -24.03 -6.17 4.69
C LEU A 233 -23.29 -7.29 3.94
N PRO A 234 -23.02 -7.12 2.63
CA PRO A 234 -22.31 -8.12 1.84
C PRO A 234 -20.93 -8.49 2.42
N TYR A 235 -20.64 -9.79 2.49
CA TYR A 235 -19.36 -10.34 2.95
C TYR A 235 -18.36 -10.58 1.81
N GLY A 236 -18.75 -10.30 0.57
CA GLY A 236 -17.87 -10.41 -0.59
C GLY A 236 -16.70 -9.44 -0.52
N TYR A 237 -15.54 -9.91 -1.00
CA TYR A 237 -14.33 -9.14 -1.20
C TYR A 237 -13.87 -9.25 -2.65
N ASN A 238 -13.55 -8.10 -3.24
CA ASN A 238 -12.80 -8.04 -4.48
C ASN A 238 -11.74 -6.93 -4.37
N PRO A 239 -10.46 -7.20 -4.65
CA PRO A 239 -9.42 -6.18 -4.63
C PRO A 239 -9.72 -4.94 -5.48
N ILE A 240 -10.43 -5.08 -6.59
CA ILE A 240 -10.80 -3.97 -7.49
C ILE A 240 -11.76 -3.02 -6.80
N ASP A 241 -12.76 -3.54 -6.09
CA ASP A 241 -13.70 -2.72 -5.31
C ASP A 241 -12.96 -1.97 -4.21
N GLU A 242 -12.07 -2.66 -3.50
CA GLU A 242 -11.32 -2.08 -2.39
C GLU A 242 -10.33 -0.99 -2.82
N LEU A 243 -9.93 -0.92 -4.10
CA LEU A 243 -9.17 0.21 -4.65
C LEU A 243 -9.90 1.56 -4.50
N ASN A 244 -11.24 1.53 -4.35
CA ASN A 244 -12.08 2.72 -4.22
C ASN A 244 -12.45 3.04 -2.77
N TYR A 245 -12.44 2.07 -1.86
CA TYR A 245 -13.08 2.20 -0.55
C TYR A 245 -12.12 2.30 0.65
N SER A 246 -10.85 1.92 0.50
CA SER A 246 -9.85 2.04 1.56
C SER A 246 -8.74 3.02 1.16
N LYS A 247 -8.43 3.99 2.01
CA LYS A 247 -7.43 5.01 1.71
C LYS A 247 -6.64 5.38 2.96
N TYR A 248 -5.32 5.23 2.87
CA TYR A 248 -4.37 5.62 3.90
C TYR A 248 -3.64 6.87 3.41
N THR A 249 -3.96 8.02 3.99
CA THR A 249 -3.31 9.30 3.67
C THR A 249 -2.30 9.64 4.75
N THR A 250 -1.08 9.97 4.37
CA THR A 250 -0.02 10.42 5.28
C THR A 250 0.50 11.77 4.82
N GLN A 251 0.43 12.74 5.73
CA GLN A 251 1.02 14.07 5.55
C GLN A 251 2.21 14.21 6.49
N GLU A 252 3.36 14.58 5.95
CA GLU A 252 4.57 14.79 6.71
C GLU A 252 5.12 16.20 6.45
N ASN A 253 5.49 16.89 7.53
CA ASN A 253 6.14 18.19 7.50
C ASN A 253 7.46 18.10 8.26
N ARG A 254 8.55 18.26 7.54
CA ARG A 254 9.91 18.18 8.08
C ARG A 254 10.61 19.51 7.90
N LEU A 255 10.99 20.11 9.03
CA LEU A 255 11.76 21.34 9.07
C LEU A 255 13.11 21.06 9.71
N ARG A 256 14.18 21.48 9.07
CA ARG A 256 15.54 21.42 9.60
C ARG A 256 16.19 22.78 9.41
N PHE A 257 16.71 23.33 10.50
CA PHE A 257 17.52 24.52 10.53
C PHE A 257 18.91 24.17 11.07
N GLY A 258 19.95 24.65 10.42
CA GLY A 258 21.33 24.49 10.87
C GLY A 258 22.07 25.81 10.79
N ALA A 259 22.99 26.02 11.71
CA ALA A 259 23.91 27.14 11.67
C ALA A 259 25.30 26.71 12.14
N ASP A 260 26.33 27.25 11.51
CA ASP A 260 27.71 27.12 11.96
C ASP A 260 28.43 28.48 11.92
N LEU A 261 29.21 28.73 12.96
CA LEU A 261 30.04 29.91 13.12
C LEU A 261 31.49 29.46 13.21
N THR A 262 32.30 29.85 12.23
CA THR A 262 33.74 29.60 12.18
C THR A 262 34.49 30.90 12.42
N GLY A 263 35.32 30.98 13.45
CA GLY A 263 36.18 32.12 13.75
C GLY A 263 37.66 31.76 13.63
N LYS A 264 38.44 32.63 12.98
CA LYS A 264 39.90 32.56 12.94
C LYS A 264 40.48 33.19 14.20
N LEU A 265 41.02 32.37 15.10
CA LEU A 265 41.62 32.84 16.35
C LEU A 265 43.07 33.29 16.12
N THR A 266 43.83 32.52 15.34
CA THR A 266 45.19 32.83 14.86
C THR A 266 45.31 32.44 13.39
N ASP A 267 46.45 32.69 12.76
CA ASP A 267 46.70 32.31 11.36
C ASP A 267 46.74 30.79 11.13
N TRP A 268 46.86 30.00 12.21
CA TRP A 268 46.93 28.53 12.17
C TRP A 268 45.74 27.83 12.85
N LEU A 269 44.85 28.56 13.53
CA LEU A 269 43.76 28.00 14.34
C LEU A 269 42.40 28.62 14.00
N ASP A 270 41.49 27.75 13.56
CA ASP A 270 40.07 28.05 13.38
C ASP A 270 39.24 27.31 14.45
N LEU A 271 38.26 28.00 15.03
CA LEU A 271 37.26 27.40 15.91
C LEU A 271 35.89 27.42 15.22
N THR A 272 35.23 26.27 15.14
CA THR A 272 33.86 26.16 14.62
C THR A 272 32.90 25.71 15.70
N VAL A 273 31.80 26.45 15.87
CA VAL A 273 30.66 26.06 16.69
C VAL A 273 29.48 25.85 15.75
N ALA A 274 28.84 24.69 15.81
CA ALA A 274 27.73 24.34 14.93
C ALA A 274 26.56 23.74 15.72
N GLY A 275 25.35 23.99 15.25
CA GLY A 275 24.13 23.45 15.81
C GLY A 275 23.10 23.18 14.73
N GLN A 276 22.27 22.17 14.96
CA GLN A 276 21.15 21.84 14.10
C GLN A 276 19.91 21.57 14.94
N TRP A 277 18.79 22.12 14.51
CA TRP A 277 17.48 21.82 15.04
C TRP A 277 16.61 21.19 13.95
N GLN A 278 15.89 20.13 14.29
CA GLN A 278 14.97 19.45 13.38
C GLN A 278 13.64 19.18 14.08
N ARG A 279 12.54 19.39 13.35
CA ARG A 279 11.20 18.99 13.74
C ARG A 279 10.57 18.19 12.61
N ASN A 280 9.94 17.08 12.96
CA ASN A 280 9.15 16.26 12.06
C ASN A 280 7.73 16.11 12.61
N LEU A 281 6.72 16.41 11.81
CA LEU A 281 5.31 16.24 12.15
C LEU A 281 4.68 15.32 11.11
N VAL A 282 4.16 14.18 11.57
CA VAL A 282 3.49 13.20 10.72
C VAL A 282 2.05 13.08 11.17
N ASN A 283 1.12 13.25 10.24
CA ASN A 283 -0.30 12.99 10.44
C ASN A 283 -0.75 11.88 9.49
N GLY A 284 -1.37 10.84 10.03
CA GLY A 284 -1.88 9.71 9.28
C GLY A 284 -3.39 9.59 9.45
N VAL A 285 -4.11 9.48 8.34
CA VAL A 285 -5.55 9.21 8.30
C VAL A 285 -5.75 7.90 7.55
N SER A 286 -6.30 6.91 8.24
CA SER A 286 -6.82 5.69 7.64
C SER A 286 -8.32 5.87 7.48
N LEU A 287 -8.80 5.82 6.25
CA LEU A 287 -10.21 5.91 5.92
C LEU A 287 -10.64 4.60 5.28
N ASP A 288 -11.54 3.88 5.94
CA ASP A 288 -12.30 2.77 5.40
C ASP A 288 -13.75 3.24 5.22
N GLU A 289 -14.16 3.43 3.97
CA GLU A 289 -15.54 3.79 3.66
C GLU A 289 -16.51 2.67 4.05
N LEU A 290 -17.80 3.00 4.16
CA LEU A 290 -18.84 2.02 4.50
C LEU A 290 -18.81 0.79 3.57
N GLN A 291 -18.47 0.99 2.31
CA GLN A 291 -18.38 -0.07 1.29
C GLN A 291 -17.03 -0.79 1.28
N SER A 292 -16.09 -0.46 2.16
CA SER A 292 -14.88 -1.28 2.31
C SER A 292 -15.24 -2.61 2.96
N TYR A 293 -14.58 -3.67 2.54
CA TYR A 293 -14.72 -5.00 3.12
C TYR A 293 -14.49 -4.99 4.63
N ASN A 294 -13.47 -4.26 5.08
CA ASN A 294 -13.15 -4.14 6.50
C ASN A 294 -14.30 -3.49 7.28
N MET A 295 -14.87 -2.39 6.78
CA MET A 295 -15.96 -1.71 7.48
C MET A 295 -17.27 -2.51 7.43
N ARG A 296 -17.61 -3.14 6.30
CA ARG A 296 -18.78 -4.04 6.21
C ARG A 296 -18.69 -5.18 7.22
N ASN A 297 -17.55 -5.85 7.29
CA ASN A 297 -17.35 -6.94 8.25
C ASN A 297 -17.37 -6.46 9.70
N ARG A 298 -16.80 -5.29 9.98
CA ARG A 298 -16.82 -4.69 11.31
C ARG A 298 -18.24 -4.33 11.76
N LEU A 299 -19.04 -3.73 10.87
CA LEU A 299 -20.45 -3.45 11.12
C LEU A 299 -21.20 -4.75 11.37
N ASN A 300 -21.07 -5.73 10.47
CA ASN A 300 -21.69 -7.03 10.62
C ASN A 300 -21.32 -7.73 11.93
N TYR A 301 -20.06 -7.64 12.37
CA TYR A 301 -19.61 -8.21 13.64
C TYR A 301 -20.27 -7.53 14.84
N ALA A 302 -20.53 -6.22 14.75
CA ALA A 302 -21.25 -5.46 15.77
C ALA A 302 -22.77 -5.53 15.61
N THR A 303 -23.29 -6.22 14.59
CA THR A 303 -24.73 -6.29 14.30
C THR A 303 -25.40 -7.44 15.04
N SER A 304 -26.49 -7.12 15.73
CA SER A 304 -27.43 -8.09 16.28
C SER A 304 -28.78 -8.01 15.60
N ILE A 305 -29.53 -9.11 15.61
CA ILE A 305 -30.93 -9.12 15.23
C ILE A 305 -31.75 -9.00 16.51
N SER A 306 -32.59 -7.97 16.59
CA SER A 306 -33.52 -7.78 17.71
C SER A 306 -34.42 -9.01 17.86
N PRO A 307 -34.41 -9.71 19.02
CA PRO A 307 -35.26 -10.87 19.24
C PRO A 307 -36.76 -10.53 19.22
N THR A 308 -37.11 -9.28 19.50
CA THR A 308 -38.50 -8.82 19.62
C THR A 308 -39.06 -8.25 18.32
N THR A 309 -38.24 -7.56 17.52
CA THR A 309 -38.70 -6.90 16.28
C THR A 309 -38.19 -7.56 15.01
N GLY A 310 -37.25 -8.51 15.11
CA GLY A 310 -36.57 -9.13 13.96
C GLY A 310 -35.71 -8.15 13.14
N SER A 311 -35.56 -6.91 13.60
CA SER A 311 -34.83 -5.85 12.89
C SER A 311 -33.34 -5.91 13.19
N ILE A 312 -32.55 -5.42 12.24
CA ILE A 312 -31.10 -5.27 12.38
C ILE A 312 -30.77 -4.09 13.29
N VAL A 313 -29.91 -4.33 14.26
CA VAL A 313 -29.38 -3.32 15.18
C VAL A 313 -27.87 -3.30 15.05
N TYR A 314 -27.33 -2.20 14.54
CA TYR A 314 -25.88 -1.98 14.47
C TYR A 314 -25.35 -1.52 15.84
N GLY A 315 -24.41 -2.26 16.42
CA GLY A 315 -23.76 -1.94 17.68
C GLY A 315 -22.69 -0.85 17.60
N ILE A 316 -22.42 -0.33 16.40
CA ILE A 316 -21.55 0.82 16.14
C ILE A 316 -22.23 1.75 15.13
N PRO A 317 -21.86 3.04 15.09
CA PRO A 317 -22.42 3.98 14.10
C PRO A 317 -22.25 3.48 12.67
N PHE A 318 -23.33 3.57 11.90
CA PHE A 318 -23.34 3.20 10.49
C PHE A 318 -22.64 4.29 9.66
N GLY A 319 -21.48 3.98 9.09
CA GLY A 319 -20.66 4.91 8.32
C GLY A 319 -19.26 4.38 8.04
N GLY A 320 -18.43 5.17 7.36
CA GLY A 320 -16.99 4.91 7.26
C GLY A 320 -16.25 5.38 8.52
N ARG A 321 -14.99 4.96 8.66
CA ARG A 321 -14.09 5.37 9.75
C ARG A 321 -12.74 5.76 9.21
#